data_AF-A0A0A9WDM8-F1
#
_entry.id   AF-A0A0A9WDM8-F1
#
_cell.length_a   1.000
_cell.length_b   1.000
_cell.length_c   1.000
_cell.angle_alpha   90.00
_cell.angle_beta   90.00
_cell.angle_gamma   90.00
#
_symmetry.space_group_name_H-M   'P 1'
#
loop_
_entity.id
_entity.type
_entity.pdbx_description
1 polymer ?
#
loop_
_entity_poly.entity_id
_entity_poly.type
_entity_poly.pdbx_seq_one_letter_code
_entity_poly.pdbx_strand_id
1 'polypeptide(L)'
;MVAREIVCTDVDKGGILELIQRNFKRNNHLMKASTSVLSLDFYQEDWSPALERKLKETDIIIAADVIYDNNLSEAFVKCLTRILQMPPKKTFLLALEKRFVFTVEDLDVVAPCYDHFFKYLKSQWSSPPMSNWTIQQLDLDFQQMFAYERTKHLVLWMITA
;
A
#
# COMPACT_ATOMS: atom_id res chain seq x y z
N MET A 1 21.56 7.61 3.49
CA MET A 1 21.02 6.30 3.11
C MET A 1 19.51 6.38 3.24
N VAL A 2 18.73 6.06 2.21
CA VAL A 2 17.26 6.30 2.22
C VAL A 2 16.49 5.19 2.94
N ALA A 3 16.98 3.94 2.89
CA ALA A 3 16.49 2.80 3.68
C ALA A 3 17.65 1.83 3.98
N ARG A 4 17.60 1.13 5.12
CA ARG A 4 18.57 0.09 5.50
C ARG A 4 18.21 -1.26 4.84
N GLU A 5 16.93 -1.59 4.85
CA GLU A 5 16.36 -2.81 4.29
C GLU A 5 15.07 -2.47 3.53
N ILE A 6 14.82 -3.20 2.44
CA ILE A 6 13.60 -3.13 1.64
C ILE A 6 13.01 -4.52 1.57
N VAL A 7 11.74 -4.64 1.94
CA VAL A 7 10.96 -5.87 1.79
C VAL A 7 9.88 -5.58 0.76
N CYS A 8 9.95 -6.27 -0.38
CA CYS A 8 8.94 -6.17 -1.42
C CYS A 8 8.02 -7.37 -1.33
N THR A 9 6.72 -7.13 -1.34
CA THR A 9 5.71 -8.17 -1.17
C THR A 9 4.68 -8.12 -2.27
N ASP A 10 4.24 -9.30 -2.70
CA ASP A 10 3.11 -9.46 -3.63
C ASP A 10 2.45 -10.83 -3.36
N VAL A 11 1.33 -11.11 -4.02
CA VAL A 11 0.69 -12.43 -3.97
C VAL A 11 1.57 -13.45 -4.69
N ASP A 12 1.71 -14.67 -4.17
CA ASP A 12 2.49 -15.71 -4.84
C ASP A 12 1.70 -16.38 -5.97
N LYS A 13 1.47 -15.62 -7.05
CA LYS A 13 0.73 -16.07 -8.24
C LYS A 13 1.41 -15.61 -9.52
N GLY A 14 1.38 -16.46 -10.55
CA GLY A 14 1.79 -16.09 -11.90
C GLY A 14 3.28 -15.73 -12.07
N GLY A 15 4.14 -16.13 -11.13
CA GLY A 15 5.58 -15.87 -11.20
C GLY A 15 5.99 -14.43 -10.85
N ILE A 16 5.11 -13.68 -10.16
CA ILE A 16 5.35 -12.26 -9.85
C ILE A 16 6.53 -12.08 -8.88
N LEU A 17 6.72 -12.99 -7.92
CA LEU A 17 7.82 -12.93 -6.98
C LEU A 17 9.17 -13.10 -7.69
N GLU A 18 9.28 -14.03 -8.63
CA GLU A 18 10.47 -14.22 -9.47
C GLU A 18 10.72 -12.98 -10.35
N LEU A 19 9.68 -12.35 -10.87
CA LEU A 19 9.80 -11.11 -11.63
C LEU A 19 10.38 -9.98 -10.77
N ILE A 20 9.86 -9.80 -9.55
CA ILE A 20 10.38 -8.82 -8.59
C ILE A 20 11.86 -9.10 -8.27
N GLN A 21 12.20 -10.37 -7.98
CA GLN A 21 13.60 -10.77 -7.74
C GLN A 21 14.50 -10.48 -8.94
N ARG A 22 14.04 -10.72 -10.17
CA ARG A 22 14.78 -10.39 -11.40
C ARG A 22 14.98 -8.88 -11.54
N ASN A 23 14.00 -8.07 -11.17
CA ASN A 23 14.11 -6.61 -11.19
C ASN A 23 15.14 -6.11 -10.17
N PHE A 24 15.17 -6.68 -8.96
CA PHE A 24 16.25 -6.37 -8.00
C PHE A 24 17.62 -6.75 -8.55
N LYS A 25 17.78 -7.95 -9.13
CA LYS A 25 19.05 -8.40 -9.73
C LYS A 25 19.53 -7.45 -10.83
N ARG A 26 18.63 -7.00 -11.71
CA ARG A 26 18.93 -6.04 -12.79
C ARG A 26 19.41 -4.69 -12.24
N ASN A 27 18.81 -4.24 -11.14
CA ASN A 27 19.10 -2.94 -10.53
C ASN A 27 20.09 -3.01 -9.36
N ASN A 28 20.76 -4.14 -9.12
CA ASN A 28 21.62 -4.36 -7.95
C ASN A 28 22.74 -3.30 -7.83
N HIS A 29 23.22 -2.77 -8.95
CA HIS A 29 24.22 -1.71 -8.99
C HIS A 29 23.73 -0.36 -8.39
N LEU A 30 22.42 -0.15 -8.31
CA LEU A 30 21.79 1.03 -7.67
C LEU A 30 21.43 0.77 -6.20
N MET A 31 21.41 -0.50 -5.78
CA MET A 31 20.92 -0.90 -4.47
C MET A 31 21.97 -0.67 -3.39
N LYS A 32 21.61 0.11 -2.38
CA LYS A 32 22.41 0.32 -1.16
C LYS A 32 21.82 -0.36 0.08
N ALA A 33 20.59 -0.86 -0.03
CA ALA A 33 19.86 -1.54 1.04
C ALA A 33 19.85 -3.06 0.82
N SER A 34 19.72 -3.83 1.89
CA SER A 34 19.39 -5.25 1.75
C SER A 34 17.97 -5.40 1.21
N THR A 35 17.74 -6.36 0.31
CA THR A 35 16.44 -6.57 -0.31
C THR A 35 15.94 -7.98 -0.04
N SER A 36 14.66 -8.13 0.29
CA SER A 36 13.98 -9.41 0.32
C SER A 36 12.66 -9.34 -0.43
N VAL A 37 12.24 -10.49 -0.97
CA VAL A 37 10.97 -10.65 -1.67
C VAL A 37 10.21 -11.75 -0.93
N LEU A 38 9.02 -11.42 -0.43
CA LEU A 38 8.18 -12.33 0.35
C LEU A 38 6.75 -12.31 -0.18
N SER A 39 6.01 -13.39 0.02
CA SER A 39 4.59 -13.41 -0.30
C SER A 39 3.78 -12.66 0.75
N LEU A 40 2.77 -11.91 0.30
CA LEU A 40 1.74 -11.31 1.14
C LEU A 40 0.42 -11.32 0.35
N ASP A 41 -0.53 -12.14 0.77
CA ASP A 41 -1.90 -12.12 0.25
C ASP A 41 -2.79 -11.42 1.29
N PHE A 42 -3.53 -10.38 0.88
CA PHE A 42 -4.38 -9.61 1.79
C PHE A 42 -5.52 -10.45 2.39
N TYR A 43 -5.90 -11.55 1.73
CA TYR A 43 -6.93 -12.47 2.24
C TYR A 43 -6.37 -13.50 3.23
N GLN A 44 -5.05 -13.62 3.36
CA GLN A 44 -4.44 -14.58 4.27
C GLN A 44 -4.33 -14.01 5.69
N GLU A 45 -4.81 -14.80 6.65
CA GLU A 45 -4.64 -14.51 8.06
C GLU A 45 -3.27 -14.96 8.56
N ASP A 46 -2.82 -16.15 8.18
CA ASP A 46 -1.52 -16.69 8.62
C ASP A 46 -0.39 -16.21 7.71
N TRP A 47 0.53 -15.43 8.27
CA TRP A 47 1.73 -14.98 7.57
C TRP A 47 2.91 -15.89 7.87
N SER A 48 3.83 -16.00 6.89
CA SER A 48 5.07 -16.74 7.15
C SER A 48 5.85 -16.10 8.31
N PRO A 49 6.54 -16.90 9.15
CA PRO A 49 7.36 -16.34 10.24
C PRO A 49 8.42 -15.35 9.76
N ALA A 50 8.91 -15.53 8.52
CA ALA A 50 9.84 -14.62 7.88
C ALA A 50 9.22 -13.24 7.63
N LEU A 51 7.99 -13.21 7.09
CA LEU A 51 7.25 -11.98 6.85
C LEU A 51 6.90 -11.27 8.17
N GLU A 52 6.38 -11.99 9.16
CA GLU A 52 6.03 -11.40 10.45
C GLU A 52 7.21 -10.71 11.13
N ARG A 53 8.39 -11.36 11.11
CA ARG A 53 9.62 -10.77 11.64
C ARG A 53 9.97 -9.47 10.91
N LYS A 54 9.86 -9.46 9.58
CA LYS A 54 10.13 -8.26 8.78
C LYS A 54 9.15 -7.13 9.06
N LEU A 55 7.86 -7.42 9.20
CA LEU A 55 6.85 -6.43 9.55
C LEU A 55 7.09 -5.82 10.93
N LYS A 56 7.57 -6.62 11.90
CA LYS A 56 7.98 -6.13 13.25
C LYS A 56 9.23 -5.24 13.24
N GLU A 57 10.01 -5.27 12.16
CA GLU A 57 11.21 -4.43 11.96
C GLU A 57 10.95 -3.27 10.99
N THR A 58 9.72 -3.13 10.47
CA THR A 58 9.36 -2.14 9.45
C THR A 58 8.86 -0.85 10.08
N ASP A 59 9.46 0.28 9.67
CA ASP A 59 9.05 1.63 10.06
C ASP A 59 8.13 2.31 9.03
N ILE A 60 8.34 2.03 7.74
CA ILE A 60 7.62 2.66 6.62
C ILE A 60 7.06 1.58 5.70
N ILE A 61 5.78 1.71 5.36
CA ILE A 61 5.07 0.85 4.42
C ILE A 61 4.67 1.71 3.22
N ILE A 62 4.87 1.19 2.02
CA ILE A 62 4.48 1.88 0.78
C ILE A 62 3.61 0.92 -0.02
N ALA A 63 2.46 1.40 -0.47
CA ALA A 63 1.61 0.73 -1.45
C ALA A 63 1.29 1.68 -2.61
N ALA A 64 1.28 1.15 -3.82
CA ALA A 64 0.96 1.90 -5.02
C ALA A 64 -0.04 1.11 -5.86
N ASP A 65 -1.17 1.73 -6.17
CA ASP A 65 -2.24 1.17 -7.01
C ASP A 65 -2.62 -0.26 -6.58
N VAL A 66 -3.12 -0.42 -5.34
CA VAL A 66 -3.52 -1.75 -4.79
C VAL A 66 -5.04 -1.88 -4.61
N ILE A 67 -5.81 -0.92 -5.14
CA ILE A 67 -7.26 -0.77 -4.91
C ILE A 67 -7.99 -0.87 -6.25
N TYR A 68 -8.66 -2.01 -6.48
CA TYR A 68 -9.28 -2.34 -7.77
C TYR A 68 -10.72 -2.84 -7.69
N ASP A 69 -11.07 -3.51 -6.60
CA ASP A 69 -12.43 -3.97 -6.33
C ASP A 69 -12.74 -3.89 -4.82
N ASN A 70 -14.01 -3.96 -4.46
CA ASN A 70 -14.46 -3.75 -3.09
C ASN A 70 -13.94 -4.84 -2.14
N ASN A 71 -13.95 -6.12 -2.56
CA ASN A 71 -13.51 -7.22 -1.71
C ASN A 71 -12.01 -7.12 -1.43
N LEU A 72 -11.21 -6.79 -2.46
CA LEU A 72 -9.77 -6.59 -2.31
C LEU A 72 -9.48 -5.39 -1.42
N SER A 73 -10.25 -4.32 -1.55
CA SER A 73 -10.13 -3.12 -0.69
C SER A 73 -10.37 -3.44 0.78
N GLU A 74 -11.40 -4.23 1.09
CA GLU A 74 -11.70 -4.64 2.46
C GLU A 74 -10.62 -5.56 3.04
N ALA A 75 -10.18 -6.55 2.26
CA ALA A 75 -9.09 -7.44 2.65
C ALA A 75 -7.80 -6.65 2.90
N PHE A 76 -7.50 -5.68 2.03
CA PHE A 76 -6.37 -4.78 2.20
C PHE A 76 -6.47 -3.95 3.49
N VAL A 77 -7.62 -3.35 3.79
CA VAL A 77 -7.80 -2.57 5.03
C VAL A 77 -7.61 -3.45 6.27
N LYS A 78 -8.14 -4.69 6.27
CA LYS A 78 -7.92 -5.65 7.37
C LYS A 78 -6.43 -6.00 7.51
N CYS A 79 -5.76 -6.32 6.40
CA CYS A 79 -4.34 -6.61 6.35
C CYS A 79 -3.50 -5.44 6.88
N LEU A 80 -3.72 -4.23 6.35
CA LEU A 80 -3.04 -3.01 6.76
C LEU A 80 -3.25 -2.70 8.25
N THR A 81 -4.48 -2.86 8.75
CA THR A 81 -4.79 -2.65 10.17
C THR A 81 -3.94 -3.55 11.06
N ARG A 82 -3.82 -4.83 10.71
CA ARG A 82 -2.97 -5.79 11.44
C ARG A 82 -1.51 -5.35 11.41
N ILE A 83 -0.99 -4.94 10.25
CA ILE A 83 0.41 -4.50 10.12
C ILE A 83 0.68 -3.24 10.96
N LEU A 84 -0.19 -2.24 10.89
CA LEU A 84 -0.03 -0.96 11.61
C LEU A 84 -0.12 -1.10 13.13
N GLN A 85 -0.82 -2.13 13.62
CA GLN A 85 -0.87 -2.46 15.05
C GLN A 85 0.40 -3.18 15.55
N MET A 86 1.23 -3.72 14.67
CA MET A 86 2.50 -4.35 15.08
C MET A 86 3.52 -3.27 15.47
N PRO A 87 4.19 -3.37 16.63
CA PRO A 87 5.31 -2.49 16.94
C PRO A 87 6.46 -2.68 15.92
N PRO A 88 7.32 -1.66 15.68
CA PRO A 88 7.21 -0.28 16.15
C PRO A 88 6.05 0.47 15.46
N LYS A 89 5.74 1.69 15.91
CA LYS A 89 4.84 2.60 15.18
C LYS A 89 5.30 2.78 13.74
N LYS A 90 4.35 2.76 12.80
CA LYS A 90 4.64 2.75 11.36
C LYS A 90 4.01 3.93 10.66
N THR A 91 4.68 4.39 9.61
CA THR A 91 4.11 5.33 8.63
C THR A 91 3.73 4.56 7.38
N PHE A 92 2.49 4.69 6.94
CA PHE A 92 2.02 4.09 5.69
C PHE A 92 1.78 5.17 4.64
N LEU A 93 2.33 4.96 3.45
CA LEU A 93 2.17 5.81 2.28
C LEU A 93 1.41 5.05 1.20
N LEU A 94 0.32 5.64 0.72
CA LEU A 94 -0.55 5.06 -0.29
C LEU A 94 -0.65 5.99 -1.50
N ALA A 95 -0.10 5.56 -2.63
CA ALA A 95 -0.30 6.22 -3.92
C ALA A 95 -1.44 5.52 -4.68
N LEU A 96 -2.44 6.27 -5.14
CA LEU A 96 -3.55 5.76 -5.93
C LEU A 96 -3.88 6.68 -7.09
N GLU A 97 -4.32 6.10 -8.21
CA GLU A 97 -4.98 6.84 -9.27
C GLU A 97 -6.49 6.67 -9.14
N LYS A 98 -7.23 7.79 -9.05
CA LYS A 98 -8.70 7.74 -9.08
C LYS A 98 -9.18 7.38 -10.47
N ARG A 99 -9.76 6.19 -10.62
CA ARG A 99 -10.38 5.72 -11.86
C ARG A 99 -11.86 6.08 -11.87
N PHE A 100 -12.21 7.08 -12.67
CA PHE A 100 -13.58 7.56 -12.79
C PHE A 100 -14.37 6.74 -13.81
N VAL A 101 -15.56 6.31 -13.41
CA VAL A 101 -16.51 5.61 -14.28
C VAL A 101 -17.90 6.18 -14.03
N PHE A 102 -18.75 6.17 -15.06
CA PHE A 102 -20.16 6.48 -14.88
C PHE A 102 -20.85 5.25 -14.29
N THR A 103 -21.54 5.42 -13.16
CA THR A 103 -22.31 4.35 -12.53
C THR A 103 -23.81 4.63 -12.71
N VAL A 104 -24.59 3.60 -13.03
CA VAL A 104 -26.06 3.74 -13.14
C VAL A 104 -26.70 3.97 -11.78
N GLU A 105 -26.09 3.45 -10.71
CA GLU A 105 -26.55 3.62 -9.33
C GLU A 105 -26.46 5.08 -8.87
N ASP A 106 -25.33 5.75 -9.14
CA ASP A 106 -25.14 7.16 -8.75
C ASP A 106 -25.66 8.14 -9.80
N LEU A 107 -25.95 7.66 -11.02
CA LEU A 107 -26.28 8.47 -12.19
C LEU A 107 -25.24 9.58 -12.46
N ASP A 108 -23.98 9.32 -12.09
CA ASP A 108 -22.89 10.30 -12.12
C ASP A 108 -21.53 9.62 -12.39
N VAL A 109 -20.51 10.43 -12.67
CA VAL A 109 -19.12 10.01 -12.84
C VAL A 109 -18.42 10.03 -11.49
N VAL A 110 -18.17 8.83 -10.95
CA VAL A 110 -17.60 8.64 -9.60
C VAL A 110 -16.33 7.79 -9.65
N ALA A 111 -15.57 7.73 -8.56
CA ALA A 111 -14.38 6.87 -8.43
C ALA A 111 -14.70 5.73 -7.44
N PRO A 112 -15.51 4.74 -7.84
CA PRO A 112 -16.23 3.88 -6.90
C PRO A 112 -15.30 3.07 -5.99
N CYS A 113 -14.21 2.52 -6.52
CA CYS A 113 -13.25 1.75 -5.71
C CYS A 113 -12.52 2.63 -4.69
N TYR A 114 -12.18 3.86 -5.09
CA TYR A 114 -11.55 4.84 -4.20
C TYR A 114 -12.50 5.27 -3.08
N ASP A 115 -13.74 5.61 -3.44
CA ASP A 115 -14.76 6.07 -2.51
C ASP A 115 -15.15 4.95 -1.53
N HIS A 116 -15.30 3.72 -2.03
CA HIS A 116 -15.54 2.53 -1.22
C HIS A 116 -14.39 2.28 -0.23
N PHE A 117 -13.14 2.30 -0.69
CA PHE A 117 -11.97 2.10 0.16
C PHE A 117 -11.95 3.08 1.34
N PHE A 118 -12.12 4.39 1.08
CA PHE A 118 -12.09 5.38 2.16
C PHE A 118 -13.31 5.30 3.08
N LYS A 119 -14.49 4.98 2.55
CA LYS A 119 -15.69 4.74 3.37
C LYS A 119 -15.46 3.57 4.33
N TYR A 120 -14.94 2.45 3.81
CA TYR A 120 -14.67 1.26 4.61
C TYR A 120 -13.56 1.52 5.63
N LEU A 121 -12.44 2.12 5.23
CA LEU A 121 -11.31 2.45 6.10
C LEU A 121 -11.75 3.33 7.28
N LYS A 122 -12.51 4.40 7.02
CA LYS A 122 -13.04 5.27 8.10
C LYS A 122 -13.99 4.51 9.04
N SER A 123 -14.81 3.61 8.50
CA SER A 123 -15.69 2.77 9.31
C SER A 123 -14.92 1.77 10.17
N GLN A 124 -13.82 1.20 9.68
CA GLN A 124 -13.02 0.25 10.46
C GLN A 124 -12.17 0.96 11.53
N TRP A 125 -11.80 2.22 11.29
CA TRP A 125 -10.91 2.98 12.16
C TRP A 125 -11.64 4.02 13.03
N SER A 126 -12.96 3.89 13.19
CA SER A 126 -13.76 4.80 14.00
C SER A 126 -13.59 4.62 15.51
N SER A 127 -12.87 3.59 15.96
CA SER A 127 -12.73 3.24 17.38
C SER A 127 -11.27 3.00 17.78
N PRO A 128 -10.92 3.18 19.06
CA PRO A 128 -9.57 2.94 19.53
C PRO A 128 -9.09 1.49 19.30
N PRO A 129 -7.79 1.27 19.05
CA PRO A 129 -6.73 2.27 18.97
C PRO A 129 -6.68 3.05 17.64
N MET A 130 -7.34 2.57 16.59
CA MET A 130 -7.23 3.11 15.23
C MET A 130 -7.79 4.53 15.08
N SER A 131 -8.75 4.92 15.93
CA SER A 131 -9.29 6.29 15.96
C SER A 131 -8.24 7.36 16.25
N ASN A 132 -7.08 6.98 16.79
CA ASN A 132 -5.97 7.90 17.07
C ASN A 132 -5.01 8.04 15.87
N TRP A 133 -5.18 7.24 14.81
CA TRP A 133 -4.34 7.29 13.63
C TRP A 133 -4.68 8.53 12.80
N THR A 134 -3.65 9.19 12.27
CA THR A 134 -3.84 10.34 11.39
C THR A 134 -3.88 9.88 9.95
N ILE A 135 -4.77 10.48 9.15
CA ILE A 135 -4.87 10.25 7.71
C ILE A 135 -4.78 11.61 7.04
N GLN A 136 -3.73 11.82 6.25
CA GLN A 136 -3.46 13.09 5.60
C GLN A 136 -3.19 12.87 4.10
N GLN A 137 -3.80 13.70 3.26
CA GLN A 137 -3.40 13.78 1.85
C GLN A 137 -2.14 14.63 1.74
N LEU A 138 -1.14 14.13 1.03
CA LEU A 138 0.11 14.85 0.76
C LEU A 138 0.07 15.52 -0.62
N ASP A 139 0.75 16.66 -0.72
CA ASP A 139 0.96 17.33 -1.99
C ASP A 139 1.91 16.55 -2.89
N LEU A 140 1.68 16.67 -4.19
CA LEU A 140 2.49 16.04 -5.24
C LEU A 140 3.41 17.07 -5.89
N ASP A 141 4.00 17.98 -5.12
CA ASP A 141 4.89 19.04 -5.59
C ASP A 141 6.37 18.62 -5.65
N PHE A 142 6.67 17.37 -5.29
CA PHE A 142 8.01 16.80 -5.36
C PHE A 142 8.49 16.57 -6.79
N GLN A 143 9.82 16.63 -6.94
CA GLN A 143 10.53 16.47 -8.20
C GLN A 143 10.14 15.18 -8.92
N GLN A 144 9.79 15.31 -10.20
CA GLN A 144 9.52 14.17 -11.06
C GLN A 144 10.85 13.55 -11.54
N MET A 145 11.12 12.32 -11.11
CA MET A 145 12.39 11.62 -11.39
C MET A 145 12.41 10.84 -12.71
N PHE A 146 11.23 10.51 -13.25
CA PHE A 146 11.08 9.73 -14.48
C PHE A 146 10.23 10.48 -15.51
N ALA A 147 10.37 10.16 -16.80
CA ALA A 147 9.47 10.68 -17.82
C ALA A 147 8.14 9.91 -17.79
N TYR A 148 7.11 10.51 -17.18
CA TYR A 148 5.73 9.99 -17.16
C TYR A 148 4.74 11.16 -17.05
N GLU A 149 3.47 10.92 -17.36
CA GLU A 149 2.42 11.91 -17.13
C GLU A 149 1.89 11.78 -15.70
N ARG A 150 2.04 12.83 -14.89
CA ARG A 150 1.42 12.90 -13.56
C ARG A 150 -0.04 13.31 -13.74
N THR A 151 -0.93 12.32 -13.83
CA THR A 151 -2.37 12.55 -13.92
C THR A 151 -2.89 13.40 -12.75
N LYS A 152 -3.83 14.31 -13.03
CA LYS A 152 -4.53 15.12 -12.02
C LYS A 152 -5.32 14.29 -11.00
N HIS A 153 -5.51 13.00 -11.30
CA HIS A 153 -6.24 12.05 -10.48
C HIS A 153 -5.33 11.20 -9.58
N LEU A 154 -4.01 11.40 -9.65
CA LEU A 154 -3.06 10.81 -8.73
C LEU A 154 -3.23 11.47 -7.36
N VAL A 155 -3.28 10.65 -6.33
CA VAL A 155 -3.31 11.09 -4.93
C VAL A 155 -2.28 10.32 -4.12
N LEU A 156 -1.71 10.99 -3.12
CA LEU A 156 -0.81 10.40 -2.14
C LEU A 156 -1.40 10.62 -0.75
N TRP A 157 -1.54 9.53 0.00
CA TRP A 157 -2.03 9.54 1.36
C TRP A 157 -0.94 9.06 2.31
N MET A 158 -0.86 9.70 3.47
CA MET A 158 -0.01 9.31 4.57
C MET A 158 -0.87 8.96 5.77
N ILE A 159 -0.57 7.83 6.39
CA ILE A 159 -1.23 7.33 7.59
C ILE A 159 -0.18 7.08 8.66
N THR A 160 -0.38 7.63 9.87
CA THR A 160 0.55 7.45 10.99
C THR A 160 -0.18 6.78 12.16
N ALA A 161 0.34 5.61 12.57
CA ALA A 161 -0.21 4.78 13.64
C ALA A 161 0.50 4.94 15.00
#